data_AF-A0A1C6IKN3-F1
#
_entry.id   AF-A0A1C6IKN3-F1
#
_cell.length_a   1.000
_cell.length_b   1.000
_cell.length_c   1.000
_cell.angle_alpha   90.00
_cell.angle_beta   90.00
_cell.angle_gamma   90.00
#
_symmetry.space_group_name_H-M   'P 1'
#
loop_
_entity.id
_entity.type
_entity.pdbx_description
1 polymer ?
#
loop_
_entity_poly.entity_id
_entity_poly.type
_entity_poly.pdbx_seq_one_letter_code
_entity_poly.pdbx_strand_id
1 'polypeptide(L)'
;MTNNEIIYETVRASFSAAQLAELVNATHTAEQINARRASVKITVADGSDETPDGIFFAMLAAETFHTFAEWKRMGYSVKKGQHAALVCNLWKYTDKPGKAAREAAAAAGEEAPEVDPHFYMAKSHLFHALQVEKSKR
;
A
#
# COMPACT_ATOMS: atom_id res chain seq x y z
N MET A 1 2.55 -0.80 13.25
CA MET A 1 2.13 -0.23 11.96
C MET A 1 2.30 -1.27 10.88
N THR A 2 1.19 -1.69 10.31
CA THR A 2 1.07 -2.66 9.22
C THR A 2 1.26 -1.98 7.87
N ASN A 3 1.43 -2.76 6.80
CA ASN A 3 1.55 -2.21 5.44
C ASN A 3 0.29 -1.45 5.02
N ASN A 4 -0.90 -1.91 5.41
CA ASN A 4 -2.15 -1.24 5.07
C ASN A 4 -2.26 0.14 5.75
N GLU A 5 -1.85 0.23 7.02
CA GLU A 5 -1.78 1.51 7.74
C GLU A 5 -0.76 2.46 7.08
N ILE A 6 0.43 1.96 6.72
CA ILE A 6 1.45 2.77 6.02
C ILE A 6 0.91 3.31 4.69
N ILE A 7 0.26 2.46 3.89
CA ILE A 7 -0.32 2.85 2.60
C ILE A 7 -1.41 3.91 2.82
N TYR A 8 -2.31 3.68 3.77
CA TYR A 8 -3.37 4.63 4.11
C TYR A 8 -2.81 6.00 4.51
N GLU A 9 -1.85 6.05 5.42
CA GLU A 9 -1.23 7.31 5.84
C GLU A 9 -0.50 7.99 4.68
N THR A 10 0.21 7.22 3.85
CA THR A 10 0.91 7.77 2.68
C THR A 10 -0.08 8.37 1.68
N VAL A 11 -1.18 7.68 1.38
CA VAL A 11 -2.22 8.14 0.45
C VAL A 11 -2.90 9.39 1.00
N ARG A 12 -3.28 9.37 2.27
CA ARG A 12 -3.90 10.52 2.94
C ARG A 12 -2.98 11.74 2.98
N ALA A 13 -1.67 11.55 3.15
CA ALA A 13 -0.71 12.65 3.15
C ALA A 13 -0.38 13.17 1.73
N SER A 14 -0.54 12.34 0.70
CA SER A 14 -0.11 12.67 -0.67
C SER A 14 -1.20 13.30 -1.53
N PHE A 15 -2.48 13.12 -1.17
CA PHE A 15 -3.62 13.59 -1.96
C PHE A 15 -4.57 14.43 -1.11
N SER A 16 -5.14 15.47 -1.72
CA SER A 16 -6.24 16.22 -1.11
C SER A 16 -7.54 15.38 -1.05
N ALA A 17 -8.47 15.76 -0.18
CA ALA A 17 -9.77 15.09 -0.07
C ALA A 17 -10.53 15.04 -1.41
N ALA A 18 -10.44 16.11 -2.22
CA ALA A 18 -11.07 16.15 -3.55
C ALA A 18 -10.44 15.13 -4.50
N GLN A 19 -9.10 15.05 -4.55
CA GLN A 19 -8.40 14.08 -5.38
C GLN A 19 -8.68 12.63 -4.97
N LEU A 20 -8.79 12.38 -3.66
CA LEU A 20 -9.17 11.06 -3.14
C LEU A 20 -10.58 10.67 -3.58
N ALA A 21 -11.54 11.60 -3.51
CA ALA A 21 -12.90 11.39 -4.00
C ALA A 21 -12.92 11.11 -5.52
N GLU A 22 -12.13 11.83 -6.32
CA GLU A 22 -11.99 11.58 -7.76
C GLU A 22 -11.42 10.19 -8.05
N LEU A 23 -10.36 9.77 -7.35
CA LEU A 23 -9.78 8.44 -7.51
C LEU A 23 -10.79 7.33 -7.18
N VAL A 24 -11.53 7.48 -6.07
CA VAL A 24 -12.54 6.51 -5.65
C VAL A 24 -13.68 6.43 -6.66
N ASN A 25 -14.20 7.57 -7.12
CA ASN A 25 -15.26 7.62 -8.14
C ASN A 25 -14.83 7.04 -9.49
N ALA A 26 -13.53 7.09 -9.81
CA ALA A 26 -12.99 6.51 -11.03
C ALA A 26 -12.88 4.97 -10.97
N THR A 27 -12.88 4.37 -9.77
CA THR A 27 -12.71 2.92 -9.59
C THR A 27 -13.92 2.22 -8.98
N HIS A 28 -14.88 2.95 -8.44
CA HIS A 28 -16.10 2.43 -7.81
C HIS A 28 -17.34 3.13 -8.35
N THR A 29 -18.44 2.38 -8.47
CA THR A 29 -19.75 2.98 -8.77
C THR A 29 -20.32 3.68 -7.53
N ALA A 30 -21.22 4.64 -7.74
CA ALA A 30 -21.91 5.32 -6.64
C ALA A 30 -22.64 4.32 -5.70
N GLU A 31 -23.21 3.25 -6.26
CA GLU A 31 -23.86 2.19 -5.48
C GLU A 31 -22.87 1.42 -4.60
N GLN A 32 -21.69 1.07 -5.14
CA GLN A 32 -20.62 0.41 -4.37
C GLN A 32 -20.09 1.32 -3.25
N ILE A 33 -19.92 2.61 -3.53
CA ILE A 33 -19.48 3.60 -2.55
C ILE A 33 -20.52 3.72 -1.44
N ASN A 34 -21.81 3.87 -1.78
CA ASN A 34 -22.87 4.00 -0.80
C ASN A 34 -23.04 2.74 0.06
N ALA A 35 -22.93 1.55 -0.54
CA ALA A 35 -22.96 0.29 0.18
C ALA A 35 -21.78 0.18 1.18
N ARG A 36 -20.57 0.55 0.76
CA ARG A 36 -19.40 0.58 1.66
C ARG A 36 -19.57 1.63 2.76
N ARG A 37 -20.08 2.82 2.44
CA ARG A 37 -20.33 3.90 3.42
C ARG A 37 -21.35 3.46 4.48
N ALA A 38 -22.41 2.77 4.07
CA ALA A 38 -23.41 2.24 5.00
C ALA A 38 -22.83 1.16 5.94
N SER A 39 -21.82 0.40 5.48
CA SER A 39 -21.18 -0.66 6.28
C SER A 39 -20.12 -0.18 7.26
N VAL A 40 -19.65 1.08 7.16
CA VAL A 40 -18.53 1.61 7.95
C VAL A 40 -18.96 2.86 8.72
N LYS A 41 -18.89 2.79 10.05
CA LYS A 41 -19.07 3.96 10.92
C LYS A 41 -17.70 4.60 11.20
N ILE A 42 -17.53 5.84 10.75
CA ILE A 42 -16.31 6.62 11.00
C ILE A 42 -16.64 7.73 11.99
N THR A 43 -15.90 7.76 13.09
CA THR A 43 -15.99 8.80 14.12
C THR A 43 -14.69 9.58 14.14
N VAL A 44 -14.79 10.91 14.16
CA VAL A 44 -13.66 11.81 14.31
C VAL A 44 -13.71 12.44 15.69
N ALA A 45 -12.54 12.65 16.31
CA ALA A 45 -12.44 13.36 17.58
C ALA A 45 -12.94 14.80 17.45
N ASP A 46 -13.57 15.30 18.52
CA ASP A 46 -14.02 16.69 18.60
C ASP A 46 -12.83 17.65 18.46
N GLY A 47 -12.96 18.68 17.62
CA GLY A 47 -11.91 19.65 17.34
C GLY A 47 -10.84 19.22 16.31
N SER A 48 -11.00 18.07 15.64
CA SER A 48 -10.14 17.68 14.51
C SER A 48 -10.59 18.36 13.20
N ASP A 49 -9.62 18.74 12.37
CA ASP A 49 -9.87 19.20 10.99
C ASP A 49 -10.26 18.06 10.03
N GLU A 50 -10.22 16.81 10.49
CA GLU A 50 -10.64 15.67 9.68
C GLU A 50 -12.15 15.56 9.55
N THR A 51 -12.61 15.13 8.38
CA THR A 51 -14.02 14.82 8.16
C THR A 51 -14.23 13.32 8.01
N PRO A 52 -15.35 12.76 8.49
CA PRO A 52 -15.68 11.35 8.27
C PRO A 52 -15.69 10.94 6.80
N ASP A 53 -16.03 11.86 5.88
CA ASP A 53 -16.00 11.61 4.44
C ASP A 53 -14.57 11.66 3.87
N GLY A 54 -13.73 12.59 4.32
CA GLY A 54 -12.32 12.63 3.94
C GLY A 54 -11.58 11.35 4.33
N ILE A 55 -11.78 10.87 5.56
CA ILE A 55 -11.22 9.59 6.05
C ILE A 55 -11.76 8.41 5.23
N PHE A 56 -13.06 8.40 4.93
CA PHE A 56 -13.69 7.35 4.13
C PHE A 56 -13.10 7.25 2.73
N PHE A 57 -13.00 8.36 2.02
CA PHE A 57 -12.40 8.37 0.67
C PHE A 57 -10.90 8.03 0.72
N ALA A 58 -10.16 8.48 1.75
CA ALA A 58 -8.77 8.08 1.94
C ALA A 58 -8.64 6.56 2.14
N MET A 59 -9.51 5.96 2.96
CA MET A 59 -9.53 4.52 3.19
C MET A 59 -9.81 3.74 1.91
N LEU A 60 -10.86 4.12 1.16
CA LEU A 60 -11.21 3.46 -0.10
C LEU A 60 -10.14 3.65 -1.17
N ALA A 61 -9.55 4.83 -1.28
CA ALA A 61 -8.45 5.08 -2.21
C ALA A 61 -7.22 4.25 -1.83
N ALA A 62 -6.88 4.12 -0.55
CA ALA A 62 -5.73 3.35 -0.12
C ALA A 62 -5.82 1.87 -0.54
N GLU A 63 -7.01 1.30 -0.55
CA GLU A 63 -7.26 -0.06 -1.03
C GLU A 63 -7.05 -0.25 -2.53
N THR A 64 -6.97 0.82 -3.32
CA THR A 64 -6.70 0.77 -4.77
C THR A 64 -5.23 1.01 -5.12
N PHE A 65 -4.34 1.14 -4.14
CA PHE A 65 -2.90 1.21 -4.33
C PHE A 65 -2.22 -0.09 -3.93
N HIS A 66 -1.57 -0.74 -4.90
CA HIS A 66 -0.82 -1.96 -4.66
C HIS A 66 0.55 -1.94 -5.33
N THR A 67 1.46 -2.77 -4.82
CA THR A 67 2.75 -2.99 -5.49
C THR A 67 2.55 -3.74 -6.80
N PHE A 68 3.50 -3.62 -7.73
CA PHE A 68 3.47 -4.37 -8.99
C PHE A 68 3.32 -5.90 -8.77
N ALA A 69 4.00 -6.45 -7.77
CA ALA A 69 3.93 -7.87 -7.45
C ALA A 69 2.52 -8.29 -7.02
N GLU A 70 1.84 -7.44 -6.25
CA GLU A 70 0.49 -7.72 -5.78
C GLU A 70 -0.54 -7.60 -6.91
N TRP A 71 -0.42 -6.59 -7.78
CA TRP A 71 -1.22 -6.51 -9.00
C TRP A 71 -1.06 -7.74 -9.88
N LYS A 72 0.17 -8.22 -10.05
CA LYS A 72 0.47 -9.45 -10.81
C LYS A 72 -0.19 -10.68 -10.17
N ARG A 73 -0.21 -10.77 -8.84
CA ARG A 73 -0.93 -11.85 -8.11
C ARG A 73 -2.44 -11.80 -8.35
N MET A 74 -3.01 -10.60 -8.42
CA MET A 74 -4.42 -10.36 -8.73
C MET A 74 -4.78 -10.56 -10.22
N GLY A 75 -3.80 -10.87 -11.09
CA GLY A 75 -4.03 -11.07 -12.52
C GLY A 75 -4.02 -9.79 -13.35
N TYR A 76 -3.43 -8.71 -12.83
CA TYR A 76 -3.27 -7.44 -13.51
C TYR A 76 -1.79 -7.16 -13.81
N SER A 77 -1.53 -6.26 -14.76
CA SER A 77 -0.19 -5.73 -15.03
C SER A 77 -0.27 -4.22 -15.17
N VAL A 78 0.78 -3.52 -14.74
CA VAL A 78 0.91 -2.08 -14.99
C VAL A 78 1.01 -1.84 -16.51
N LYS A 79 0.24 -0.87 -17.00
CA LYS A 79 0.21 -0.46 -18.41
C LYS A 79 1.60 0.04 -18.83
N LYS A 80 1.98 -0.20 -20.09
CA LYS A 80 3.29 0.21 -20.61
C LYS A 80 3.48 1.74 -20.47
N GLY A 81 4.62 2.15 -19.93
CA GLY A 81 5.00 3.57 -19.76
C GLY A 81 4.46 4.24 -18.49
N GLN A 82 3.72 3.53 -17.64
CA GLN A 82 3.27 4.07 -16.34
C GLN A 82 4.38 4.01 -15.29
N HIS A 83 4.46 5.05 -14.46
CA HIS A 83 5.34 5.13 -13.30
C HIS A 83 4.56 4.92 -12.00
N ALA A 84 5.28 4.63 -10.91
CA ALA A 84 4.64 4.48 -9.60
C ALA A 84 3.95 5.78 -9.19
N ALA A 85 2.70 5.71 -8.78
CA ALA A 85 1.96 6.87 -8.29
C ALA A 85 2.44 7.30 -6.89
N LEU A 86 2.86 6.33 -6.07
CA LEU A 86 3.39 6.57 -4.73
C LEU A 86 4.60 5.68 -4.45
N VAL A 87 5.44 6.13 -3.53
CA VAL A 87 6.57 5.37 -3.00
C VAL A 87 6.60 5.50 -1.49
N CYS A 88 6.57 4.37 -0.79
CA CYS A 88 6.71 4.33 0.67
C CYS A 88 7.48 3.07 1.10
N ASN A 89 7.90 3.04 2.36
CA ASN A 89 8.59 1.87 2.91
C ASN A 89 7.56 0.91 3.50
N LEU A 90 7.51 -0.32 2.98
CA LEU A 90 6.62 -1.37 3.48
C LEU A 90 7.43 -2.47 4.16
N TRP A 91 6.85 -3.10 5.18
CA TRP A 91 7.38 -4.30 5.79
C TRP A 91 7.40 -5.44 4.78
N LYS A 92 8.57 -6.03 4.59
CA LYS A 92 8.78 -7.23 3.81
C LYS A 92 9.30 -8.34 4.70
N TYR A 93 8.73 -9.52 4.54
CA TYR A 93 9.23 -10.73 5.15
C TYR A 93 10.40 -11.28 4.34
N THR A 94 11.44 -11.76 5.03
CA THR A 94 12.48 -12.58 4.43
C THR A 94 12.94 -13.65 5.40
N ASP A 95 13.23 -14.82 4.85
CA ASP A 95 13.93 -15.94 5.50
C ASP A 95 15.45 -15.84 5.39
N LYS A 96 15.98 -14.89 4.60
CA LYS A 96 17.41 -14.80 4.32
C LYS A 96 18.12 -13.99 5.40
N PRO A 97 19.32 -14.42 5.85
CA PRO A 97 20.15 -13.64 6.75
C PRO A 97 20.35 -12.22 6.22
N GLY A 98 20.02 -11.23 7.06
CA GLY A 98 20.22 -9.82 6.76
C GLY A 98 21.69 -9.51 6.50
N LYS A 99 21.99 -8.38 5.83
CA LYS A 99 23.38 -7.98 5.51
C LYS A 99 24.25 -7.95 6.78
N ALA A 100 23.72 -7.40 7.87
CA ALA A 100 24.42 -7.33 9.16
C ALA A 100 24.70 -8.70 9.77
N ALA A 101 23.77 -9.66 9.67
CA ALA A 101 23.98 -11.03 10.16
C ALA A 101 25.06 -11.76 9.35
N ARG A 102 25.10 -11.54 8.03
CA ARG A 102 26.16 -12.09 7.17
C ARG A 102 27.53 -11.46 7.44
N GLU A 103 27.57 -10.14 7.63
CA GLU A 103 28.81 -9.41 7.95
C GLU A 103 29.34 -9.78 9.35
N ALA A 104 28.45 -9.96 10.34
CA ALA A 104 28.83 -10.41 11.68
C ALA A 104 29.36 -11.85 11.69
N ALA A 105 28.70 -12.77 10.99
CA ALA A 105 29.18 -14.16 10.86
C ALA A 105 30.53 -14.22 10.13
N ALA A 106 30.68 -13.47 9.03
CA ALA A 106 31.96 -13.36 8.32
C ALA A 106 33.08 -12.78 9.20
N ALA A 107 32.78 -11.78 10.05
CA ALA A 107 33.75 -11.22 11.00
C ALA A 107 34.09 -12.18 12.15
N ALA A 108 33.15 -13.04 12.55
CA ALA A 108 33.33 -14.08 13.57
C ALA A 108 34.02 -15.35 13.03
N GLY A 109 34.20 -15.47 11.71
CA GLY A 109 34.68 -16.71 11.08
C GLY A 109 33.66 -17.85 11.10
N GLU A 110 32.39 -17.53 11.34
CA GLU A 110 31.27 -18.47 11.35
C GLU A 110 30.46 -18.38 10.06
N GLU A 111 29.71 -19.44 9.74
CA GLU A 111 28.74 -19.41 8.66
C GLU A 111 27.51 -18.62 9.11
N ALA A 112 27.01 -17.72 8.26
CA ALA A 112 25.77 -17.00 8.57
C ALA A 112 24.62 -18.00 8.72
N PRO A 113 23.66 -17.76 9.62
CA PRO A 113 22.52 -18.66 9.78
C PRO A 113 21.83 -18.87 8.42
N GLU A 114 21.60 -20.13 8.04
CA GLU A 114 20.97 -20.48 6.76
C GLU A 114 19.58 -19.85 6.62
N VAL A 115 18.89 -19.68 7.75
CA VAL A 115 17.56 -19.10 7.84
C VAL A 115 17.52 -18.08 8.99
N ASP A 116 17.10 -16.87 8.67
CA ASP A 116 16.95 -15.75 9.60
C ASP A 116 15.61 -15.04 9.32
N PRO A 117 14.49 -15.59 9.83
CA PRO A 117 13.16 -15.06 9.56
C PRO A 117 13.01 -13.69 10.22
N HIS A 118 12.98 -12.63 9.43
CA HIS A 118 12.74 -11.29 9.94
C HIS A 118 11.92 -10.45 8.98
N PHE A 119 11.33 -9.40 9.53
CA PHE A 119 10.70 -8.33 8.76
C PHE A 119 11.65 -7.14 8.69
N TYR A 120 11.75 -6.54 7.52
CA TYR A 120 12.47 -5.28 7.32
C TYR A 120 11.63 -4.32 6.50
N MET A 121 11.79 -3.02 6.74
CA MET A 121 11.15 -2.00 5.93
C MET A 121 11.96 -1.80 4.63
N ALA A 122 11.27 -1.85 3.50
CA ALA A 122 11.88 -1.67 2.20
C ALA A 122 11.07 -0.71 1.33
N LYS A 123 11.78 0.12 0.56
CA LYS A 123 11.17 0.99 -0.44
C LYS A 123 10.33 0.16 -1.41
N SER A 124 9.07 0.57 -1.56
CA SER A 124 8.07 -0.10 -2.36
C SER A 124 7.35 0.91 -3.25
N HIS A 125 7.20 0.54 -4.52
CA HIS A 125 6.55 1.35 -5.54
C HIS A 125 5.10 0.90 -5.66
N LEU A 126 4.17 1.81 -5.45
CA LEU A 126 2.74 1.58 -5.50
C LEU A 126 2.14 2.15 -6.77
N PHE A 127 1.22 1.39 -7.35
CA PHE A 127 0.49 1.74 -8.56
C PHE A 127 -1.00 1.75 -8.24
N HIS A 128 -1.70 2.75 -8.76
CA HIS A 128 -3.14 2.86 -8.62
C HIS A 128 -3.86 1.92 -9.60
N ALA A 129 -5.08 1.49 -9.27
CA ALA A 129 -5.92 0.64 -10.11
C ALA A 129 -6.11 1.18 -11.56
N LEU A 130 -6.12 2.50 -11.75
CA LEU A 130 -6.22 3.12 -13.08
C LEU A 130 -4.97 2.91 -13.96
N GLN A 131 -3.83 2.61 -13.35
CA GLN A 131 -2.56 2.41 -14.05
C GLN A 131 -2.34 0.97 -14.50
N VAL A 132 -3.22 0.05 -14.13
CA VAL A 132 -3.12 -1.36 -14.48
C VAL A 132 -4.19 -1.77 -15.50
N GLU A 133 -3.90 -2.82 -16.24
CA GLU A 133 -4.81 -3.50 -17.14
C GLU A 133 -4.83 -5.00 -16.81
N LYS A 134 -5.91 -5.69 -17.19
CA LYS A 134 -6.01 -7.13 -17.00
C LYS A 134 -4.86 -7.79 -17.76
N SER A 135 -4.10 -8.64 -17.08
CA SER A 135 -2.96 -9.31 -17.69
C SER A 135 -3.45 -10.18 -18.85
N LYS A 136 -2.90 -9.93 -20.04
CA LYS A 136 -3.10 -10.82 -21.20
C LYS A 136 -2.28 -12.07 -20.93
N ARG A 137 -2.93 -13.10 -20.39
CA ARG A 137 -2.38 -14.46 -20.41
C ARG A 137 -2.37 -14.99 -21.83
#